data_AF-A0A937VBA7-F1
#
_entry.id   AF-A0A937VBA7-F1
#
_cell.length_a   1.000
_cell.length_b   1.000
_cell.length_c   1.000
_cell.angle_alpha   90.00
_cell.angle_beta   90.00
_cell.angle_gamma   90.00
#
_symmetry.space_group_name_H-M   'P 1'
#
loop_
_entity.id
_entity.type
_entity.pdbx_description
1 polymer ?
#
loop_
_entity_poly.entity_id
_entity_poly.type
_entity_poly.pdbx_seq_one_letter_code
_entity_poly.pdbx_strand_id
1 'polypeptide(L)'
;EKVGEDTAKRVPMDSRVYFMPEILTRELWYVSALVAILFGAAAFLYNAPALEPHANPLITPLHTTAPWYFLWLQGLLKVGDKVVWGLIIPGLLTGLLLVLPYLEVGPSRRYGDRRIGLSAGALSVAALAVLSYMGTPYYGVTTSPDQEAVAELLPQTHPGPLRSAPWEDLTLGSYEAAAWSSAPNATLQDLLHEFNTSLTTVVSPDRTDVAGVMVIEDWQADLKKVTLRVTWTNVADGSAGEFSESVYLHRDGRYGQGA
;
A
#
# COMPACT_ATOMS: atom_id res chain seq x y z
N GLU A 1 -41.09 38.59 -19.94
CA GLU A 1 -41.42 39.97 -20.33
C GLU A 1 -40.31 40.51 -21.23
N LYS A 2 -40.57 41.48 -22.12
CA LYS A 2 -39.54 42.13 -22.97
C LYS A 2 -38.47 42.84 -22.10
N VAL A 3 -37.30 43.06 -22.71
CA VAL A 3 -35.93 42.72 -22.21
C VAL A 3 -35.77 41.20 -22.15
N GLY A 4 -35.81 40.61 -23.35
CA GLY A 4 -36.10 39.21 -23.53
C GLY A 4 -36.34 38.86 -24.99
N GLU A 5 -35.26 38.68 -25.75
CA GLU A 5 -35.22 37.78 -26.90
C GLU A 5 -33.82 37.14 -26.96
N ASP A 6 -33.66 36.04 -26.21
CA ASP A 6 -32.55 35.11 -26.39
C ASP A 6 -33.01 34.08 -27.43
N THR A 7 -32.69 34.33 -28.70
CA THR A 7 -33.07 33.51 -29.85
C THR A 7 -32.17 32.28 -30.04
N ALA A 8 -31.38 31.88 -29.05
CA ALA A 8 -30.75 30.57 -29.07
C ALA A 8 -31.81 29.51 -28.79
N LYS A 9 -32.23 28.77 -29.83
CA LYS A 9 -33.17 27.64 -29.81
C LYS A 9 -32.96 26.76 -28.56
N ARG A 10 -33.72 27.05 -27.49
CA ARG A 10 -33.63 26.36 -26.20
C ARG A 10 -34.27 25.00 -26.37
N VAL A 11 -33.47 23.95 -26.27
CA VAL A 11 -33.97 22.60 -25.97
C VAL A 11 -34.83 22.71 -24.71
N PRO A 12 -36.03 22.10 -24.65
CA PRO A 12 -36.89 22.22 -23.48
C PRO A 12 -36.13 21.73 -22.24
N MET A 13 -36.01 22.61 -21.26
CA MET A 13 -35.28 22.39 -20.03
C MET A 13 -36.32 22.40 -18.92
N ASP A 14 -36.72 21.22 -18.46
CA ASP A 14 -37.96 21.02 -17.70
C ASP A 14 -38.01 21.68 -16.31
N SER A 15 -36.95 22.34 -15.84
CA SER A 15 -37.07 23.44 -14.86
C SER A 15 -35.76 24.22 -14.71
N ARG A 16 -35.84 25.56 -14.71
CA ARG A 16 -34.76 26.42 -14.20
C ARG A 16 -35.06 26.72 -12.74
N VAL A 17 -34.13 26.39 -11.86
CA VAL A 17 -34.23 26.65 -10.42
C VAL A 17 -33.22 27.75 -10.06
N TYR A 18 -33.59 28.65 -9.15
CA TYR A 18 -32.67 29.68 -8.67
C TYR A 18 -31.50 29.07 -7.88
N PHE A 19 -30.30 29.60 -8.09
CA PHE A 19 -29.10 29.13 -7.38
C PHE A 19 -29.24 29.31 -5.86
N MET A 20 -29.67 30.48 -5.42
CA MET A 20 -30.04 30.74 -4.03
C MET A 20 -31.57 30.83 -3.92
N PRO A 21 -32.19 30.26 -2.87
CA PRO A 21 -31.56 29.44 -1.81
C PRO A 21 -31.43 27.95 -2.19
N GLU A 22 -32.09 27.50 -3.26
CA GLU A 22 -32.39 26.08 -3.50
C GLU A 22 -31.15 25.21 -3.80
N ILE A 23 -30.34 25.59 -4.79
CA ILE A 23 -29.13 24.82 -5.17
C ILE A 23 -28.08 24.92 -4.07
N LEU A 24 -27.83 26.13 -3.56
CA LEU A 24 -26.84 26.37 -2.52
C LEU A 24 -27.11 25.56 -1.26
N THR A 25 -28.35 25.52 -0.79
CA THR A 25 -28.71 24.77 0.42
C THR A 25 -28.54 23.25 0.20
N ARG A 26 -28.89 22.76 -1.00
CA ARG A 26 -28.74 21.35 -1.35
C ARG A 26 -27.27 20.94 -1.45
N GLU A 27 -26.44 21.73 -2.12
CA GLU A 27 -25.00 21.49 -2.20
C GLU A 27 -24.34 21.56 -0.83
N LEU A 28 -24.72 22.53 0.01
CA LEU A 28 -24.21 22.64 1.38
C LEU A 28 -24.54 21.41 2.21
N TRP A 29 -25.75 20.85 2.07
CA TRP A 29 -26.13 19.59 2.70
C TRP A 29 -25.25 18.42 2.23
N TYR A 30 -25.04 18.27 0.92
CA TYR A 30 -24.21 17.18 0.39
C TYR A 30 -22.74 17.31 0.81
N VAL A 31 -22.18 18.52 0.79
CA VAL A 31 -20.80 18.77 1.24
C VAL A 31 -20.68 18.48 2.74
N SER A 32 -21.62 18.97 3.55
CA SER A 32 -21.62 18.74 4.99
C SER A 32 -21.75 17.25 5.32
N ALA A 33 -22.63 16.53 4.62
CA ALA A 33 -22.78 15.09 4.77
C ALA A 33 -21.50 14.34 4.37
N LEU A 34 -20.87 14.70 3.24
CA LEU A 34 -19.62 14.08 2.79
C LEU A 34 -18.49 14.33 3.79
N VAL A 35 -18.35 15.56 4.29
CA VAL A 35 -17.34 15.91 5.30
C VAL A 35 -17.57 15.14 6.60
N ALA A 36 -18.82 15.04 7.05
CA ALA A 36 -19.16 14.28 8.25
C ALA A 36 -18.85 12.78 8.09
N ILE A 37 -19.13 12.20 6.91
CA ILE A 37 -18.79 10.81 6.60
C ILE A 37 -17.28 10.62 6.57
N LEU A 38 -16.53 11.50 5.88
CA LEU A 38 -15.06 11.42 5.81
C LEU A 38 -14.42 11.57 7.19
N PHE A 39 -14.91 12.52 8.00
CA PHE A 39 -14.44 12.71 9.37
C PHE A 39 -14.75 11.49 10.24
N GLY A 40 -15.97 10.96 10.18
CA GLY A 40 -16.35 9.75 10.92
C GLY A 40 -15.52 8.53 10.49
N ALA A 41 -15.31 8.36 9.19
CA ALA A 41 -14.46 7.29 8.68
C ALA A 41 -13.00 7.44 9.16
N ALA A 42 -12.43 8.65 9.08
CA ALA A 42 -11.07 8.91 9.53
C ALA A 42 -10.91 8.78 11.05
N ALA A 43 -11.88 9.23 11.84
CA ALA A 43 -11.80 9.22 13.30
C ALA A 43 -12.09 7.86 13.93
N PHE A 44 -12.95 7.04 13.31
CA PHE A 44 -13.45 5.80 13.93
C PHE A 44 -13.14 4.52 13.15
N LEU A 45 -13.00 4.58 11.81
CA LEU A 45 -12.74 3.40 10.99
C LEU A 45 -11.27 3.24 10.66
N TYR A 46 -10.52 4.34 10.65
CA TYR A 46 -9.11 4.34 10.31
C TYR A 46 -8.26 4.63 11.55
N ASN A 47 -7.89 3.58 12.26
CA ASN A 47 -6.71 3.66 13.12
C ASN A 47 -5.52 3.77 12.18
N ALA A 48 -4.96 4.96 12.00
CA ALA A 48 -3.66 5.08 11.36
C ALA A 48 -2.69 4.28 12.24
N PRO A 49 -2.23 3.09 11.83
CA PRO A 49 -1.24 2.35 12.58
C PRO A 49 -0.08 3.32 12.75
N ALA A 50 0.44 3.45 13.98
CA ALA A 50 1.37 4.49 14.40
C ALA A 50 2.27 4.95 13.25
N LEU A 51 2.29 6.27 13.02
CA LEU A 51 3.10 6.95 12.00
C LEU A 51 4.37 6.16 11.71
N GLU A 52 4.60 5.86 10.42
CA GLU A 52 5.76 5.11 9.94
C GLU A 52 7.03 5.51 10.72
N PRO A 53 7.95 4.57 11.00
CA PRO A 53 9.13 4.89 11.78
C PRO A 53 9.87 6.07 11.16
N HIS A 54 10.51 6.88 12.02
CA HIS A 54 11.21 8.08 11.59
C HIS A 54 12.12 7.79 10.40
N ALA A 55 12.01 8.63 9.36
CA ALA A 55 12.78 8.48 8.14
C ALA A 55 14.28 8.37 8.44
N ASN A 56 14.89 7.26 8.00
CA ASN A 56 16.31 7.00 8.11
C ASN A 56 16.92 6.91 6.71
N PRO A 57 17.80 7.85 6.31
CA PRO A 57 18.39 7.85 4.96
C PRO A 57 19.35 6.68 4.71
N LEU A 58 19.72 5.93 5.74
CA LEU A 58 20.61 4.77 5.63
C LEU A 58 19.86 3.45 5.37
N ILE A 59 18.53 3.44 5.49
CA ILE A 59 17.71 2.24 5.35
C ILE A 59 16.66 2.48 4.27
N THR A 60 16.69 1.66 3.23
CA THR A 60 15.65 1.63 2.19
C THR A 60 14.66 0.52 2.53
N PRO A 61 13.36 0.83 2.75
CA PRO A 61 12.37 -0.19 3.02
C PRO A 61 12.24 -1.18 1.85
N LEU A 62 12.02 -2.46 2.17
CA LEU A 62 11.86 -3.52 1.16
C LEU A 62 10.63 -3.27 0.26
N HIS A 63 9.52 -2.86 0.87
CA HIS A 63 8.28 -2.51 0.17
C HIS A 63 7.99 -1.01 0.29
N THR A 64 8.57 -0.22 -0.62
CA THR A 64 8.21 1.20 -0.77
C THR A 64 7.07 1.35 -1.77
N THR A 65 5.90 1.78 -1.31
CA THR A 65 4.74 2.08 -2.17
C THR A 65 4.51 3.57 -2.28
N ALA A 66 4.09 4.01 -3.47
CA ALA A 66 3.55 5.35 -3.60
C ALA A 66 2.10 5.39 -3.05
N PRO A 67 1.59 6.58 -2.71
CA PRO A 67 0.17 6.73 -2.40
C PRO A 67 -0.71 6.16 -3.51
N TRP A 68 -1.89 5.65 -3.12
CA TRP A 68 -2.78 4.87 -4.00
C TRP A 68 -3.13 5.56 -5.33
N TYR A 69 -3.24 6.90 -5.34
CA TYR A 69 -3.55 7.69 -6.54
C TYR A 69 -2.38 7.79 -7.54
N PHE A 70 -1.18 7.36 -7.15
CA PHE A 70 0.00 7.25 -8.01
C PHE A 70 0.35 5.80 -8.38
N LEU A 71 -0.42 4.79 -7.94
CA LEU A 71 -0.12 3.40 -8.26
C LEU A 71 -0.13 3.12 -9.77
N TRP A 72 -1.02 3.74 -10.53
CA TRP A 72 -1.04 3.57 -11.99
C TRP A 72 0.28 4.03 -12.65
N LEU A 73 0.92 5.06 -12.10
CA LEU A 73 2.22 5.54 -12.54
C LEU A 73 3.34 4.56 -12.15
N GLN A 74 3.29 4.02 -10.93
CA GLN A 74 4.20 2.94 -10.52
C GLN A 74 4.07 1.70 -11.41
N GLY A 75 2.84 1.34 -11.80
CA GLY A 75 2.58 0.25 -12.73
C GLY A 75 3.23 0.49 -14.09
N LEU A 76 3.12 1.70 -14.65
CA LEU A 76 3.78 2.07 -15.90
C LEU A 76 5.31 1.98 -15.80
N LEU A 77 5.89 2.40 -14.66
CA LEU A 77 7.35 2.33 -14.44
C LEU A 77 7.90 0.90 -14.42
N LYS A 78 7.06 -0.11 -14.16
CA LYS A 78 7.44 -1.53 -14.21
C LYS A 78 7.41 -2.11 -15.63
N VAL A 79 6.77 -1.44 -16.59
CA VAL A 79 6.61 -1.96 -17.97
C VAL A 79 7.89 -1.83 -18.77
N GLY A 80 8.72 -0.80 -18.52
CA GLY A 80 9.92 -0.60 -19.32
C GLY A 80 10.77 0.58 -18.86
N ASP A 81 11.39 1.27 -19.84
CA ASP A 81 12.27 2.41 -19.57
C ASP A 81 11.59 3.51 -18.73
N LYS A 82 12.27 3.92 -17.67
CA LYS A 82 11.73 4.84 -16.66
C LYS A 82 11.46 6.24 -17.21
N VAL A 83 12.25 6.70 -18.19
CA VAL A 83 12.07 8.04 -18.78
C VAL A 83 10.86 8.03 -19.70
N VAL A 84 10.76 7.03 -20.57
CA VAL A 84 9.63 6.93 -21.50
C VAL A 84 8.32 6.71 -20.74
N TRP A 85 8.26 5.71 -19.88
CA TRP A 85 7.03 5.30 -19.21
C TRP A 85 6.68 6.12 -17.97
N GLY A 86 7.68 6.73 -17.33
CA GLY A 86 7.48 7.54 -16.13
C GLY A 86 7.28 9.04 -16.39
N LEU A 87 7.83 9.57 -17.49
CA LEU A 87 7.76 11.00 -17.79
C LEU A 87 7.00 11.29 -19.09
N ILE A 88 7.40 10.66 -20.20
CA ILE A 88 6.85 10.98 -21.53
C ILE A 88 5.39 10.53 -21.65
N ILE A 89 5.09 9.26 -21.34
CA ILE A 89 3.74 8.71 -21.48
C ILE A 89 2.72 9.39 -20.54
N PRO A 90 2.98 9.58 -19.23
CA PRO A 90 2.07 10.30 -18.35
C PRO A 90 1.86 11.76 -18.80
N GLY A 91 2.92 12.42 -19.30
CA GLY A 91 2.83 13.74 -19.88
C GLY A 91 1.92 13.78 -21.11
N LEU A 92 2.05 12.81 -22.01
CA LEU A 92 1.19 12.68 -23.19
C LEU A 92 -0.26 12.35 -22.82
N LEU A 93 -0.51 11.47 -21.85
CA LEU A 93 -1.86 11.15 -21.37
C LEU A 93 -2.55 12.38 -20.78
N THR A 94 -1.83 13.13 -19.94
CA THR A 94 -2.34 14.38 -19.36
C THR A 94 -2.57 15.44 -20.44
N GLY A 95 -1.64 15.58 -21.39
CA GLY A 95 -1.78 16.46 -22.54
C GLY A 95 -2.98 16.08 -23.42
N LEU A 96 -3.22 14.79 -23.62
CA LEU A 96 -4.37 14.27 -24.35
C LEU A 96 -5.68 14.68 -23.66
N LEU A 97 -5.77 14.63 -22.33
CA LEU A 97 -6.94 15.11 -21.59
C LEU A 97 -7.19 16.61 -21.79
N LEU A 98 -6.14 17.43 -21.91
CA LEU A 98 -6.26 18.86 -22.18
C LEU A 98 -6.72 19.15 -23.62
N VAL A 99 -6.33 18.30 -24.58
CA VAL A 99 -6.70 18.43 -26.00
C VAL A 99 -8.04 17.74 -26.31
N LEU A 100 -8.51 16.86 -25.44
CA LEU A 100 -9.77 16.13 -25.54
C LEU A 100 -10.99 16.98 -25.95
N PRO A 101 -11.25 18.20 -25.40
CA PRO A 101 -12.38 19.01 -25.84
C PRO A 101 -12.33 19.44 -27.32
N TYR A 102 -11.14 19.44 -27.94
CA TYR A 102 -10.97 19.76 -29.36
C TYR A 102 -11.06 18.54 -30.27
N LEU A 103 -10.73 17.35 -29.74
CA LEU A 103 -10.83 16.09 -30.48
C LEU A 103 -12.26 15.55 -30.49
N GLU A 104 -12.99 15.70 -29.38
CA GLU A 104 -14.34 15.16 -29.23
C GLU A 104 -15.43 16.21 -29.52
N VAL A 105 -15.48 16.69 -30.76
CA VAL A 105 -16.48 17.68 -31.24
C VAL A 105 -17.80 17.02 -31.69
N GLY A 106 -18.33 16.10 -30.88
CA GLY A 106 -19.56 15.37 -31.20
C GLY A 106 -20.79 16.29 -31.33
N PRO A 107 -21.71 16.04 -32.30
CA PRO A 107 -22.89 16.88 -32.54
C PRO A 107 -23.93 16.81 -31.40
N SER A 108 -23.87 15.76 -30.58
CA SER A 108 -24.75 15.55 -29.42
C SER A 108 -23.93 15.26 -28.17
N ARG A 109 -24.31 15.89 -27.05
CA ARG A 109 -23.72 15.63 -25.72
C ARG A 109 -24.42 14.52 -24.94
N ARG A 110 -25.46 13.92 -25.52
CA ARG A 110 -26.25 12.86 -24.86
C ARG A 110 -25.42 11.59 -24.71
N TYR A 111 -25.47 10.97 -23.52
CA TYR A 111 -24.73 9.73 -23.22
C TYR A 111 -24.98 8.62 -24.26
N GLY A 112 -26.23 8.47 -24.73
CA GLY A 112 -26.60 7.43 -25.70
C GLY A 112 -25.97 7.57 -27.10
N ASP A 113 -25.58 8.79 -27.47
CA ASP A 113 -25.04 9.11 -28.80
C ASP A 113 -23.49 9.07 -28.83
N ARG A 114 -22.85 9.07 -27.65
CA ARG A 114 -21.38 9.10 -27.48
C ARG A 114 -20.78 7.74 -27.16
N ARG A 115 -21.34 6.66 -27.70
CA ARG A 115 -20.96 5.28 -27.37
C ARG A 115 -19.45 5.02 -27.53
N ILE A 116 -18.84 5.55 -28.59
CA ILE A 116 -17.40 5.40 -28.88
C ILE A 116 -16.53 6.15 -27.86
N GLY A 117 -16.85 7.42 -27.58
CA GLY A 117 -16.11 8.23 -26.61
C GLY A 117 -16.24 7.66 -25.19
N LEU A 118 -17.45 7.24 -24.80
CA LEU A 118 -17.69 6.60 -23.51
C LEU A 118 -17.01 5.23 -23.41
N SER A 119 -17.00 4.42 -24.47
CA SER A 119 -16.28 3.13 -24.46
C SER A 119 -14.77 3.33 -24.38
N ALA A 120 -14.22 4.33 -25.07
CA ALA A 120 -12.80 4.67 -24.97
C ALA A 120 -12.45 5.17 -23.55
N GLY A 121 -13.28 6.05 -22.95
CA GLY A 121 -13.11 6.48 -21.57
C GLY A 121 -13.20 5.34 -20.56
N ALA A 122 -14.16 4.42 -20.75
CA ALA A 122 -14.28 3.23 -19.92
C ALA A 122 -13.06 2.30 -20.05
N LEU A 123 -12.55 2.11 -21.27
CA LEU A 123 -11.31 1.37 -21.51
C LEU A 123 -10.12 2.05 -20.81
N SER A 124 -10.01 3.37 -20.87
CA SER A 124 -8.96 4.12 -20.18
C SER A 124 -9.05 3.94 -18.66
N VAL A 125 -10.25 3.98 -18.07
CA VAL A 125 -10.45 3.71 -16.64
C VAL A 125 -10.05 2.26 -16.29
N ALA A 126 -10.45 1.29 -17.11
CA ALA A 126 -10.05 -0.10 -16.91
C ALA A 126 -8.53 -0.28 -17.00
N ALA A 127 -7.88 0.38 -17.96
CA ALA A 127 -6.43 0.36 -18.11
C ALA A 127 -5.73 0.98 -16.88
N LEU A 128 -6.22 2.12 -16.37
CA LEU A 128 -5.68 2.73 -15.15
C LEU A 128 -5.88 1.85 -13.92
N ALA A 129 -7.00 1.12 -13.82
CA ALA A 129 -7.23 0.16 -12.75
C ALA A 129 -6.23 -1.02 -12.82
N VAL A 130 -6.00 -1.57 -14.01
CA VAL A 130 -4.99 -2.64 -14.23
C VAL A 130 -3.60 -2.12 -13.90
N LEU A 131 -3.23 -0.92 -14.35
CA LEU A 131 -1.95 -0.31 -14.03
C LEU A 131 -1.80 -0.04 -12.53
N SER A 132 -2.88 0.35 -11.85
CA SER A 132 -2.87 0.55 -10.39
C SER A 132 -2.62 -0.77 -9.65
N TYR A 133 -3.22 -1.86 -10.12
CA TYR A 133 -2.93 -3.19 -9.61
C TYR A 133 -1.46 -3.59 -9.86
N MET A 134 -0.94 -3.38 -11.07
CA MET A 134 0.47 -3.63 -11.40
C MET A 134 1.44 -2.78 -10.58
N GLY A 135 1.01 -1.59 -10.15
CA GLY A 135 1.80 -0.70 -9.30
C GLY A 135 2.05 -1.24 -7.90
N THR A 136 1.21 -2.14 -7.40
CA THR A 136 1.35 -2.72 -6.05
C THR A 136 2.67 -3.52 -5.90
N PRO A 137 3.27 -3.61 -4.70
CA PRO A 137 4.52 -4.35 -4.49
C PRO A 137 4.45 -5.81 -4.88
N TYR A 138 3.26 -6.41 -4.75
CA TYR A 138 3.01 -7.81 -5.03
C TYR A 138 3.14 -8.19 -6.51
N TYR A 139 3.11 -7.21 -7.42
CA TYR A 139 3.21 -7.46 -8.84
C TYR A 139 4.63 -7.21 -9.37
N GLY A 140 5.30 -8.27 -9.84
CA GLY A 140 6.56 -8.17 -10.58
C GLY A 140 7.79 -7.79 -9.76
N VAL A 141 7.70 -7.85 -8.42
CA VAL A 141 8.86 -7.68 -7.53
C VAL A 141 9.28 -9.07 -7.05
N THR A 142 10.52 -9.46 -7.34
CA THR A 142 11.13 -10.68 -6.82
C THR A 142 12.11 -10.30 -5.72
N THR A 143 11.67 -10.41 -4.47
CA THR A 143 12.52 -10.25 -3.28
C THR A 143 13.13 -11.59 -2.87
N SER A 144 14.21 -11.55 -2.09
CA SER A 144 14.75 -12.79 -1.55
C SER A 144 13.82 -13.31 -0.43
N PRO A 145 13.48 -14.61 -0.43
CA PRO A 145 12.56 -15.23 0.53
C PRO A 145 12.85 -14.92 1.99
N ASP A 146 14.14 -14.88 2.31
CA ASP A 146 14.70 -14.61 3.63
C ASP A 146 14.43 -13.18 4.10
N GLN A 147 14.59 -12.21 3.20
CA GLN A 147 14.29 -10.81 3.48
C GLN A 147 12.79 -10.60 3.64
N GLU A 148 11.97 -11.30 2.87
CA GLU A 148 10.52 -11.20 2.92
C GLU A 148 9.97 -11.79 4.22
N ALA A 149 10.44 -12.97 4.64
CA ALA A 149 10.07 -13.59 5.91
C ALA A 149 10.47 -12.74 7.13
N VAL A 150 11.63 -12.07 7.07
CA VAL A 150 12.06 -11.13 8.11
C VAL A 150 11.22 -9.85 8.06
N ALA A 151 10.95 -9.31 6.87
CA ALA A 151 10.17 -8.08 6.69
C ALA A 151 8.68 -8.22 7.05
N GLU A 152 8.13 -9.44 7.01
CA GLU A 152 6.77 -9.71 7.47
C GLU A 152 6.65 -9.51 8.99
N LEU A 153 7.63 -10.00 9.76
CA LEU A 153 7.70 -9.82 11.22
C LEU A 153 8.19 -8.43 11.63
N LEU A 154 9.12 -7.88 10.85
CA LEU A 154 9.77 -6.59 11.04
C LEU A 154 9.66 -5.70 9.79
N PRO A 155 8.45 -5.21 9.48
CA PRO A 155 8.28 -4.25 8.42
C PRO A 155 8.98 -2.95 8.78
N GLN A 156 9.64 -2.38 7.77
CA GLN A 156 10.32 -1.09 7.91
C GLN A 156 9.37 0.11 7.78
N THR A 157 8.15 -0.10 7.27
CA THR A 157 7.18 0.96 7.00
C THR A 157 6.15 1.11 8.13
N HIS A 158 5.82 0.04 8.84
CA HIS A 158 4.79 0.05 9.88
C HIS A 158 5.24 -0.75 11.09
N PRO A 159 4.57 -0.64 12.25
CA PRO A 159 4.80 -1.56 13.36
C PRO A 159 4.38 -2.98 12.97
N GLY A 160 5.34 -3.90 12.89
CA GLY A 160 5.05 -5.31 12.63
C GLY A 160 4.65 -6.11 13.86
N PRO A 161 4.31 -7.40 13.66
CA PRO A 161 3.98 -8.34 14.73
C PRO A 161 5.00 -8.35 15.88
N LEU A 162 6.30 -8.33 15.57
CA LEU A 162 7.34 -8.37 16.60
C LEU A 162 7.40 -7.07 17.42
N ARG A 163 7.07 -5.94 16.81
CA ARG A 163 7.01 -4.63 17.47
C ARG A 163 5.73 -4.43 18.27
N SER A 164 4.63 -5.08 17.90
CA SER A 164 3.37 -5.03 18.64
C SER A 164 3.29 -6.02 19.80
N ALA A 165 4.17 -7.03 19.83
CA ALA A 165 4.26 -8.00 20.90
C ALA A 165 4.55 -7.34 22.28
N PRO A 166 3.88 -7.78 23.36
CA PRO A 166 4.17 -7.29 24.70
C PRO A 166 5.62 -7.56 25.09
N TRP A 167 6.31 -6.54 25.61
CA TRP A 167 7.72 -6.65 25.98
C TRP A 167 7.98 -7.78 26.98
N GLU A 168 7.04 -8.05 27.90
CA GLU A 168 7.15 -9.09 28.92
C GLU A 168 7.10 -10.50 28.31
N ASP A 169 6.38 -10.67 27.20
CA ASP A 169 6.26 -11.96 26.51
C ASP A 169 7.50 -12.28 25.65
N LEU A 170 8.38 -11.31 25.38
CA LEU A 170 9.63 -11.58 24.67
C LEU A 170 10.67 -12.18 25.63
N THR A 171 10.50 -13.46 25.99
CA THR A 171 11.41 -14.17 26.90
C THR A 171 12.79 -14.37 26.28
N LEU A 172 13.83 -14.31 27.12
CA LEU A 172 15.23 -14.47 26.67
C LEU A 172 15.48 -15.91 26.21
N GLY A 173 16.16 -16.07 25.07
CA GLY A 173 16.47 -17.38 24.52
C GLY A 173 16.78 -17.37 23.03
N SER A 174 17.12 -18.54 22.52
CA SER A 174 17.25 -18.82 21.09
C SER A 174 16.13 -19.79 20.71
N TYR A 175 15.27 -19.38 19.78
CA TYR A 175 14.09 -20.12 19.37
C TYR A 175 14.18 -20.46 17.89
N GLU A 176 14.03 -21.73 17.56
CA GLU A 176 13.90 -22.17 16.17
C GLU A 176 12.46 -21.97 15.69
N ALA A 177 12.29 -21.37 14.51
CA ALA A 177 10.97 -21.10 13.94
C ALA A 177 10.17 -22.39 13.73
N ALA A 178 10.82 -23.48 13.31
CA ALA A 178 10.19 -24.78 13.13
C ALA A 178 9.63 -25.38 14.44
N ALA A 179 10.19 -24.98 15.59
CA ALA A 179 9.77 -25.41 16.91
C ALA A 179 8.76 -24.45 17.56
N TRP A 180 8.01 -23.66 16.77
CA TRP A 180 7.05 -22.67 17.24
C TRP A 180 6.08 -23.20 18.33
N SER A 181 5.66 -24.47 18.25
CA SER A 181 4.73 -25.07 19.20
C SER A 181 5.30 -25.31 20.61
N SER A 182 6.62 -25.29 20.77
CA SER A 182 7.30 -25.42 22.07
C SER A 182 7.68 -24.07 22.68
N ALA A 183 7.28 -22.96 22.06
CA ALA A 183 7.52 -21.62 22.57
C ALA A 183 6.90 -21.43 23.97
N PRO A 184 7.53 -20.62 24.84
CA PRO A 184 7.14 -20.53 26.25
C PRO A 184 5.83 -19.78 26.48
N ASN A 185 5.34 -19.01 25.51
CA ASN A 185 4.07 -18.29 25.57
C ASN A 185 3.39 -18.20 24.20
N ALA A 186 2.12 -17.79 24.22
CA ALA A 186 1.29 -17.68 23.02
C ALA A 186 1.84 -16.64 22.02
N THR A 187 2.33 -15.49 22.50
CA THR A 187 2.86 -14.43 21.63
C THR A 187 4.07 -14.91 20.81
N LEU A 188 5.04 -15.59 21.45
CA LEU A 188 6.19 -16.17 20.74
C LEU A 188 5.77 -17.35 19.86
N GLN A 189 4.79 -18.14 20.29
CA GLN A 189 4.22 -19.21 19.46
C GLN A 189 3.67 -18.64 18.16
N ASP A 190 2.88 -17.57 18.22
CA ASP A 190 2.29 -16.91 17.06
C ASP A 190 3.37 -16.30 16.16
N LEU A 191 4.34 -15.57 16.73
CA LEU A 191 5.45 -14.96 15.98
C LEU A 191 6.33 -16.00 15.27
N LEU A 192 6.67 -17.10 15.96
CA LEU A 192 7.49 -18.17 15.37
C LEU A 192 6.70 -18.98 14.34
N HIS A 193 5.39 -19.16 14.56
CA HIS A 193 4.51 -19.81 13.60
C HIS A 193 4.40 -18.98 12.32
N GLU A 194 4.22 -17.66 12.43
CA GLU A 194 4.23 -16.73 11.31
C GLU A 194 5.59 -16.79 10.60
N PHE A 195 6.70 -16.69 11.34
CA PHE A 195 8.04 -16.80 10.75
C PHE A 195 8.27 -18.08 9.95
N ASN A 196 7.89 -19.22 10.53
CA ASN A 196 8.03 -20.53 9.89
C ASN A 196 7.11 -20.67 8.66
N THR A 197 5.91 -20.10 8.73
CA THR A 197 4.96 -20.10 7.61
C THR A 197 5.51 -19.29 6.45
N SER A 198 6.08 -18.10 6.71
CA SER A 198 6.70 -17.27 5.67
C SER A 198 7.88 -17.99 5.01
N LEU A 199 8.74 -18.65 5.81
CA LEU A 199 9.88 -19.41 5.29
C LEU A 199 9.49 -20.63 4.45
N THR A 200 8.41 -21.32 4.81
CA THR A 200 7.93 -22.51 4.09
C THR A 200 7.08 -22.18 2.86
N THR A 201 6.41 -21.02 2.86
CA THR A 201 5.59 -20.57 1.74
C THR A 201 6.44 -20.22 0.52
N VAL A 202 7.65 -19.69 0.75
CA VAL A 202 8.53 -19.25 -0.35
C VAL A 202 9.46 -20.39 -0.78
N VAL A 203 8.96 -21.27 -1.64
CA VAL A 203 9.75 -22.35 -2.26
C VAL A 203 10.77 -21.75 -3.24
N SER A 204 12.05 -21.81 -2.87
CA SER A 204 13.15 -21.39 -3.75
C SER A 204 13.76 -22.61 -4.44
N PRO A 205 13.74 -22.71 -5.77
CA PRO A 205 14.34 -23.86 -6.48
C PRO A 205 15.86 -23.97 -6.26
N ASP A 206 16.52 -22.88 -5.88
CA ASP A 206 17.97 -22.79 -5.75
C ASP A 206 18.47 -23.01 -4.31
N ARG A 207 17.59 -23.22 -3.32
CA ARG A 207 17.92 -23.29 -1.89
C ARG A 207 17.26 -24.50 -1.21
N THR A 208 17.98 -25.15 -0.30
CA THR A 208 17.48 -26.23 0.56
C THR A 208 17.77 -25.94 2.03
N ASP A 209 17.13 -26.69 2.93
CA ASP A 209 17.36 -26.63 4.39
C ASP A 209 17.20 -25.22 4.98
N VAL A 210 16.18 -24.49 4.52
CA VAL A 210 15.89 -23.15 5.03
C VAL A 210 15.40 -23.25 6.47
N ALA A 211 16.12 -22.62 7.39
CA ALA A 211 15.79 -22.59 8.80
C ALA A 211 15.82 -21.15 9.34
N GLY A 212 14.84 -20.82 10.17
CA GLY A 212 14.73 -19.54 10.86
C GLY A 212 15.04 -19.69 12.34
N VAL A 213 15.84 -18.77 12.89
CA VAL A 213 16.13 -18.68 14.32
C VAL A 213 15.88 -17.26 14.80
N MET A 214 15.14 -17.12 15.91
CA MET A 214 14.93 -15.87 16.61
C MET A 214 15.72 -15.89 17.92
N VAL A 215 16.66 -14.97 18.06
CA VAL A 215 17.48 -14.82 19.27
C VAL A 215 17.05 -13.57 20.02
N ILE A 216 16.60 -13.74 21.25
CA ILE A 216 16.19 -12.65 22.14
C ILE A 216 17.21 -12.56 23.28
N GLU A 217 17.95 -11.45 23.30
CA GLU A 217 18.98 -11.18 24.29
C GLU A 217 18.70 -9.88 25.05
N ASP A 218 19.12 -9.83 26.32
CA ASP A 218 19.07 -8.62 27.11
C ASP A 218 20.29 -7.76 26.77
N TRP A 219 20.07 -6.57 26.23
CA TRP A 219 21.15 -5.71 25.75
C TRP A 219 21.53 -4.67 26.80
N GLN A 220 20.54 -4.03 27.41
CA GLN A 220 20.66 -3.06 28.50
C GLN A 220 19.42 -3.14 29.40
N ALA A 221 19.45 -2.50 30.57
CA ALA A 221 18.27 -2.38 31.42
C ALA A 221 17.07 -1.86 30.60
N ASP A 222 15.96 -2.61 30.64
CA ASP A 222 14.72 -2.34 29.91
C ASP A 222 14.85 -2.34 28.36
N LEU A 223 15.93 -2.88 27.79
CA LEU A 223 16.18 -2.94 26.35
C LEU A 223 16.57 -4.34 25.88
N LYS A 224 15.67 -4.97 25.12
CA LYS A 224 15.91 -6.27 24.48
C LYS A 224 16.41 -6.07 23.06
N LYS A 225 17.36 -6.91 22.64
CA LYS A 225 17.75 -7.04 21.23
C LYS A 225 17.18 -8.35 20.70
N VAL A 226 16.43 -8.25 19.62
CA VAL A 226 15.86 -9.42 18.93
C VAL A 226 16.54 -9.53 17.59
N THR A 227 17.16 -10.67 17.33
CA THR A 227 17.85 -10.96 16.07
C THR A 227 17.11 -12.08 15.36
N LEU A 228 16.61 -11.79 14.16
CA LEU A 228 16.06 -12.78 13.25
C LEU A 228 17.19 -13.23 12.33
N ARG A 229 17.42 -14.54 12.27
CA ARG A 229 18.42 -15.17 11.42
C ARG A 229 17.75 -16.20 10.54
N VAL A 230 18.06 -16.18 9.25
CA VAL A 230 17.65 -17.17 8.26
C VAL A 230 18.91 -17.79 7.69
N THR A 231 19.02 -19.11 7.76
CA THR A 231 20.11 -19.88 7.17
C THR A 231 19.58 -20.82 6.09
N TRP A 232 20.36 -21.03 5.03
CA TRP A 232 20.01 -21.97 3.97
C TRP A 232 21.27 -22.60 3.36
N THR A 233 21.08 -23.68 2.62
CA THR A 233 22.12 -24.30 1.79
C THR A 233 21.82 -24.03 0.32
N ASN A 234 22.79 -23.52 -0.42
CA ASN A 234 22.65 -23.29 -1.86
C ASN A 234 22.76 -24.63 -2.61
N VAL A 235 21.80 -24.92 -3.50
CA VAL A 235 21.76 -26.19 -4.25
C VAL A 235 22.89 -26.29 -5.27
N ALA A 236 23.35 -25.16 -5.81
CA ALA A 236 24.34 -25.12 -6.89
C ALA A 236 25.76 -25.49 -6.43
N ASP A 237 26.18 -25.06 -5.23
CA ASP A 237 27.55 -25.21 -4.73
C ASP A 237 27.64 -25.82 -3.32
N GLY A 238 26.50 -26.08 -2.66
CA GLY A 238 26.45 -26.58 -1.29
C GLY A 238 26.94 -25.57 -0.25
N SER A 239 27.14 -24.31 -0.61
CA SER A 239 27.57 -23.28 0.32
C SER A 239 26.45 -22.88 1.28
N ALA A 240 26.81 -22.58 2.53
CA ALA A 240 25.86 -22.06 3.51
C ALA A 240 25.65 -20.55 3.29
N GLY A 241 24.39 -20.14 3.17
CA GLY A 241 23.97 -18.75 3.18
C GLY A 241 23.34 -18.38 4.52
N GLU A 242 23.55 -17.12 4.93
CA GLU A 242 22.96 -16.55 6.14
C GLU A 242 22.48 -15.12 5.85
N PHE A 243 21.28 -14.82 6.31
CA PHE A 243 20.74 -13.47 6.42
C PHE A 243 20.35 -13.22 7.87
N SER A 244 20.72 -12.06 8.42
CA SER A 244 20.29 -11.70 9.78
C SER A 244 19.97 -10.22 9.89
N GLU A 245 18.95 -9.93 10.68
CA GLU A 245 18.52 -8.58 10.99
C GLU A 245 18.21 -8.48 12.49
N SER A 246 18.69 -7.40 13.11
CA SER A 246 18.48 -7.15 14.54
C SER A 246 17.64 -5.90 14.75
N VAL A 247 16.70 -5.99 15.68
CA VAL A 247 15.90 -4.87 16.18
C VAL A 247 16.11 -4.70 17.68
N TYR A 248 15.99 -3.47 18.15
CA TYR A 248 16.08 -3.12 19.56
C TYR A 248 14.70 -2.67 20.05
N LEU A 249 14.21 -3.32 21.11
CA LEU A 249 12.88 -3.09 21.69
C LEU A 249 13.02 -2.64 23.14
N HIS A 250 12.72 -1.36 23.36
CA HIS A 250 12.68 -0.77 24.69
C HIS A 250 11.33 -1.07 25.37
N ARG A 251 11.33 -1.30 26.69
CA ARG A 251 10.14 -1.61 27.48
C ARG A 251 9.05 -0.54 27.36
N ASP A 252 9.45 0.72 27.47
CA ASP A 252 8.56 1.88 27.31
C ASP A 252 8.33 2.29 25.85
N GLY A 253 8.83 1.51 24.91
CA GLY A 253 8.66 1.78 23.48
C GLY A 253 7.20 1.60 23.08
N ARG A 254 6.55 2.70 22.70
CA ARG A 254 5.16 2.69 22.20
C ARG A 254 5.10 2.23 20.74
N TYR A 255 5.54 0.99 20.50
CA TYR A 255 5.64 0.44 19.16
C TYR A 255 4.27 0.01 18.61
N GLY A 256 3.33 -0.42 19.46
CA GLY A 256 1.99 -0.89 19.06
C GLY A 256 0.80 -0.05 19.55
N GLN A 257 1.04 1.04 20.28
CA GLN A 257 -0.02 1.88 20.85
C GLN A 257 -0.01 3.24 20.16
N GLY A 258 -1.01 3.45 19.29
CA GLY A 258 -1.35 4.78 18.80
C GLY A 258 -1.49 5.74 19.98
N ALA A 259 -0.95 6.94 19.81
CA ALA A 259 -1.29 8.07 20.68
C ALA A 259 -2.77 8.42 20.51
#